data_AF-A0A7K2FV68-F1
#
_entry.id   AF-A0A7K2FV68-F1
#
_cell.length_a   1.000
_cell.length_b   1.000
_cell.length_c   1.000
_cell.angle_alpha   90.00
_cell.angle_beta   90.00
_cell.angle_gamma   90.00
#
_symmetry.space_group_name_H-M   'P 1'
#
loop_
_entity.id
_entity.type
_entity.pdbx_description
1 polymer ?
#
loop_
_entity_poly.entity_id
_entity_poly.type
_entity_poly.pdbx_seq_one_letter_code
_entity_poly.pdbx_strand_id
1 'polypeptide(L)'
;MAGRERVLRMSVELPLWRALAGYRVLTALYAVGLGVTAFGHFVRPWAAVAYYAVLVVWTAVTLPRVTGAERCTRRFLAADLTVAVTGILLTPFTDDPARITGGGPTLPSIWTAGAVLAFALKGGWRWAAIASTAVAAANLIERGAPTRDTVHNVILVWLASIAIGYVVEVARASERTLARALEIEAATRERERLARDIHDGVLQVLAMVQRRGAVIGGEAAELGRLAGEQEVALRMLVSGGLLPVSRTALEAGPGTPCDDGAVPPDDGPLDLRALLAPYAGARVSLAEPGAPVPLPPA
;
A
#
# COMPACT_ATOMS: atom_id res chain seq x y z
N MET A 1 23.44 -2.03 5.77
CA MET A 1 22.00 -1.73 5.94
C MET A 1 21.32 -1.09 4.72
N ALA A 2 22.04 -0.40 3.82
CA ALA A 2 21.48 0.25 2.61
C ALA A 2 20.95 -0.66 1.46
N GLY A 3 21.03 -1.99 1.62
CA GLY A 3 20.52 -2.96 0.64
C GLY A 3 19.07 -3.37 0.87
N ARG A 4 18.58 -3.28 2.12
CA ARG A 4 17.26 -3.79 2.53
C ARG A 4 16.13 -2.75 2.34
N GLU A 5 16.47 -1.47 2.35
CA GLU A 5 15.55 -0.38 1.96
C GLU A 5 15.27 -0.34 0.45
N ARG A 6 16.22 -0.82 -0.37
CA ARG A 6 16.08 -0.80 -1.84
C ARG A 6 15.08 -1.82 -2.37
N VAL A 7 14.83 -2.90 -1.63
CA VAL A 7 13.93 -3.99 -2.05
C VAL A 7 12.46 -3.69 -1.70
N LEU A 8 12.19 -2.87 -0.68
CA LEU A 8 10.83 -2.47 -0.29
C LEU A 8 10.25 -1.29 -1.08
N ARG A 9 11.05 -0.64 -1.94
CA ARG A 9 10.59 0.39 -2.89
C ARG A 9 10.46 -0.13 -4.31
N MET A 10 9.97 -1.36 -4.50
CA MET A 10 9.33 -1.68 -5.78
C MET A 10 7.98 -0.95 -5.81
N SER A 11 8.02 0.36 -6.07
CA SER A 11 6.82 1.08 -6.48
C SER A 11 6.36 0.45 -7.78
N VAL A 12 5.14 -0.09 -7.78
CA VAL A 12 4.44 -0.71 -8.90
C VAL A 12 4.41 0.23 -10.12
N GLU A 13 4.57 1.53 -9.89
CA GLU A 13 4.72 2.51 -10.95
C GLU A 13 5.94 2.26 -11.86
N LEU A 14 7.09 1.86 -11.32
CA LEU A 14 8.32 1.73 -12.11
C LEU A 14 8.21 0.61 -13.17
N PRO A 15 7.70 -0.60 -12.86
CA PRO A 15 7.34 -1.59 -13.86
C PRO A 15 6.36 -1.08 -14.91
N LEU A 16 5.32 -0.34 -14.51
CA LEU A 16 4.31 0.21 -15.43
C LEU A 16 4.94 1.21 -16.42
N TRP A 17 5.80 2.11 -15.95
CA TRP A 17 6.53 3.05 -16.80
C TRP A 17 7.51 2.34 -17.76
N ARG A 18 8.16 1.27 -17.31
CA ARG A 18 9.03 0.44 -18.17
C ARG A 18 8.23 -0.30 -19.25
N ALA A 19 7.07 -0.86 -18.89
CA ALA A 19 6.18 -1.49 -19.85
C ALA A 19 5.71 -0.48 -20.91
N LEU A 20 5.36 0.74 -20.49
CA LEU A 20 5.02 1.83 -21.41
C LEU A 20 6.18 2.16 -22.35
N ALA A 21 7.41 2.29 -21.85
CA ALA A 21 8.58 2.55 -22.68
C ALA A 21 8.78 1.45 -23.76
N GLY A 22 8.65 0.18 -23.38
CA GLY A 22 8.71 -0.95 -24.33
C GLY A 22 7.59 -0.91 -25.35
N TYR A 23 6.36 -0.65 -24.90
CA TYR A 23 5.19 -0.49 -25.76
C TYR A 23 5.40 0.62 -26.80
N ARG A 24 5.99 1.75 -26.45
CA ARG A 24 6.27 2.86 -27.39
C ARG A 24 7.23 2.48 -28.50
N VAL A 25 8.31 1.76 -28.17
CA VAL A 25 9.27 1.29 -29.18
C VAL A 25 8.59 0.30 -30.11
N LEU A 26 7.86 -0.67 -29.55
CA LEU A 26 7.20 -1.71 -30.33
C LEU A 26 6.15 -1.12 -31.29
N THR A 27 5.31 -0.20 -30.80
CA THR A 27 4.29 0.46 -31.61
C THR A 27 4.86 1.44 -32.64
N ALA A 28 5.99 2.10 -32.34
CA ALA A 28 6.69 2.93 -33.32
C ALA A 28 7.25 2.09 -34.47
N LEU A 29 7.88 0.95 -34.16
CA LEU A 29 8.35 0.00 -35.18
C LEU A 29 7.20 -0.56 -36.01
N TYR A 30 6.08 -0.88 -35.37
CA TYR A 30 4.87 -1.34 -36.05
C TYR A 30 4.30 -0.28 -37.00
N ALA A 31 4.19 0.98 -36.55
CA ALA A 31 3.73 2.09 -37.38
C ALA A 31 4.65 2.32 -38.59
N VAL A 32 5.96 2.29 -38.39
CA VAL A 32 6.94 2.38 -39.50
C VAL A 32 6.79 1.19 -40.45
N GLY A 33 6.61 -0.03 -39.94
CA GLY A 33 6.37 -1.22 -40.75
C GLY A 33 5.12 -1.09 -41.64
N LEU A 34 4.01 -0.61 -41.07
CA LEU A 34 2.80 -0.29 -41.84
C LEU A 34 3.09 0.76 -42.91
N GLY A 35 3.81 1.83 -42.56
CA GLY A 35 4.22 2.87 -43.50
C GLY A 35 5.05 2.34 -44.67
N VAL A 36 6.00 1.43 -44.41
CA VAL A 36 6.82 0.79 -45.46
C VAL A 36 5.96 -0.09 -46.37
N THR A 37 5.05 -0.89 -45.82
CA THR A 37 4.16 -1.75 -46.64
C THR A 37 3.15 -0.95 -47.45
N ALA A 38 2.69 0.19 -46.92
CA ALA A 38 1.73 1.07 -47.58
C ALA A 38 2.40 2.12 -48.48
N PHE A 39 3.74 2.12 -48.59
CA PHE A 39 4.50 3.20 -49.22
C PHE A 39 4.06 3.51 -50.65
N GLY A 40 3.74 2.48 -51.43
CA GLY A 40 3.27 2.61 -52.82
C GLY A 40 1.84 3.13 -52.99
N HIS A 41 1.07 3.27 -51.90
CA HIS A 41 -0.32 3.72 -51.91
C HIS A 41 -0.50 5.15 -51.38
N PHE A 42 0.57 5.81 -50.91
CA PHE A 42 0.49 7.19 -50.46
C PHE A 42 0.43 8.15 -51.65
N VAL A 43 -0.57 9.04 -51.64
CA VAL A 43 -0.69 10.13 -52.62
C VAL A 43 0.48 11.12 -52.47
N ARG A 44 0.97 11.30 -51.22
CA ARG A 44 2.11 12.17 -50.89
C ARG A 44 3.12 11.43 -50.00
N PRO A 45 4.00 10.59 -50.58
CA PRO A 45 4.89 9.72 -49.81
C PRO A 45 5.92 10.51 -48.98
N TRP A 46 6.37 11.68 -49.46
CA TRP A 46 7.36 12.50 -48.75
C TRP A 46 6.84 13.02 -47.40
N ALA A 47 5.55 13.37 -47.31
CA ALA A 47 4.94 13.86 -46.07
C ALA A 47 4.78 12.71 -45.06
N ALA A 48 4.44 11.50 -45.52
CA ALA A 48 4.41 10.30 -44.69
C ALA A 48 5.82 9.97 -44.15
N VAL A 49 6.85 10.00 -45.00
CA VAL A 49 8.25 9.77 -44.58
C VAL A 49 8.69 10.79 -43.54
N ALA A 50 8.42 12.08 -43.76
CA ALA A 50 8.76 13.13 -42.82
C ALA A 50 8.10 12.88 -41.45
N TYR A 51 6.81 12.49 -41.44
CA TYR A 51 6.10 12.16 -40.21
C TYR A 51 6.71 10.95 -39.48
N TYR A 52 6.98 9.85 -40.19
CA TYR A 52 7.59 8.66 -39.58
C TYR A 52 9.01 8.94 -39.05
N ALA A 53 9.80 9.75 -39.76
CA ALA A 53 11.11 10.18 -39.28
C ALA A 53 10.99 10.98 -37.98
N VAL A 54 10.05 11.94 -37.94
CA VAL A 54 9.75 12.70 -36.71
C VAL A 54 9.27 11.77 -35.60
N LEU A 55 8.40 10.80 -35.88
CA LEU A 55 7.88 9.86 -34.88
C LEU A 55 8.97 8.95 -34.30
N VAL A 56 9.91 8.49 -35.13
CA VAL A 56 11.07 7.70 -34.68
C VAL A 56 12.00 8.54 -33.83
N VAL A 57 12.39 9.73 -34.30
CA VAL A 57 13.26 10.65 -33.55
C VAL A 57 12.60 11.06 -32.24
N TRP A 58 11.31 11.39 -32.27
CA TRP A 58 10.53 11.71 -31.09
C TRP A 58 10.53 10.53 -30.12
N THR A 59 10.20 9.32 -30.57
CA THR A 59 10.21 8.12 -29.72
C THR A 59 11.60 7.90 -29.09
N ALA A 60 12.68 8.05 -29.86
CA ALA A 60 14.04 7.91 -29.37
C ALA A 60 14.41 8.96 -28.30
N VAL A 61 14.09 10.24 -28.54
CA VAL A 61 14.38 11.34 -27.61
C VAL A 61 13.51 11.28 -26.35
N THR A 62 12.31 10.72 -26.47
CA THR A 62 11.33 10.66 -25.38
C THR A 62 11.51 9.45 -24.47
N LEU A 63 12.20 8.39 -24.92
CA LEU A 63 12.48 7.16 -24.15
C LEU A 63 12.99 7.41 -22.72
N PRO A 64 14.02 8.25 -22.48
CA PRO A 64 14.53 8.50 -21.13
C PRO A 64 13.48 9.14 -20.22
N ARG A 65 12.58 9.96 -20.77
CA ARG A 65 11.54 10.66 -20.02
C ARG A 65 10.36 9.75 -19.65
N VAL A 66 10.12 8.69 -20.43
CA VAL A 66 9.04 7.71 -20.17
C VAL A 66 9.50 6.59 -19.23
N THR A 67 10.79 6.51 -18.88
CA THR A 67 11.31 5.49 -17.95
C THR A 67 10.97 5.71 -16.46
N GLY A 68 10.34 6.84 -16.11
CA GLY A 68 9.96 7.09 -14.72
C GLY A 68 9.05 8.29 -14.55
N ALA A 69 8.20 8.24 -13.52
CA ALA A 69 7.21 9.26 -13.21
C ALA A 69 7.83 10.66 -13.01
N GLU A 70 8.99 10.74 -12.34
CA GLU A 70 9.67 12.01 -12.01
C GLU A 70 10.16 12.77 -13.24
N ARG A 71 10.58 12.05 -14.28
CA ARG A 71 11.11 12.65 -15.52
C ARG A 71 10.01 13.04 -16.51
N CYS A 72 8.81 12.52 -16.32
CA CYS A 72 7.68 12.76 -17.19
C CYS A 72 7.02 14.08 -16.75
N THR A 73 7.22 15.19 -17.47
CA THR A 73 6.64 16.52 -17.13
C THR A 73 5.29 16.74 -17.79
N ARG A 74 4.41 17.60 -17.26
CA ARG A 74 3.07 17.84 -17.87
C ARG A 74 3.18 18.40 -19.29
N ARG A 75 4.19 19.24 -19.54
CA ARG A 75 4.51 19.79 -20.86
C ARG A 75 4.89 18.70 -21.85
N PHE A 76 5.66 17.70 -21.39
CA PHE A 76 6.02 16.55 -22.21
C PHE A 76 4.79 15.74 -22.64
N LEU A 77 3.87 15.43 -21.72
CA LEU A 77 2.64 14.71 -22.07
C LEU A 77 1.78 15.48 -23.08
N ALA A 78 1.65 16.80 -22.90
CA ALA A 78 0.93 17.63 -23.85
C ALA A 78 1.59 17.58 -25.24
N ALA A 79 2.92 17.74 -25.31
CA ALA A 79 3.66 17.64 -26.56
C ALA A 79 3.50 16.26 -27.22
N ASP A 80 3.53 15.20 -26.42
CA ASP A 80 3.38 13.83 -26.88
C ASP A 80 2.00 13.57 -27.51
N LEU A 81 0.94 14.04 -26.84
CA LEU A 81 -0.42 13.99 -27.35
C LEU A 81 -0.58 14.84 -28.60
N THR A 82 0.06 16.02 -28.66
CA THR A 82 0.01 16.83 -29.88
C THR A 82 0.67 16.13 -31.07
N VAL A 83 1.77 15.40 -30.87
CA VAL A 83 2.38 14.61 -31.96
C VAL A 83 1.41 13.52 -32.43
N ALA A 84 0.75 12.81 -31.51
CA ALA A 84 -0.24 11.81 -31.83
C ALA A 84 -1.44 12.38 -32.62
N VAL A 85 -2.03 13.46 -32.12
CA VAL A 85 -3.18 14.14 -32.75
C VAL A 85 -2.80 14.74 -34.10
N THR A 86 -1.62 15.36 -34.21
CA THR A 86 -1.13 15.90 -35.48
C THR A 86 -0.98 14.80 -36.53
N GLY A 87 -0.44 13.64 -36.16
CA GLY A 87 -0.34 12.51 -37.08
C GLY A 87 -1.69 11.96 -37.53
N ILE A 88 -2.68 11.89 -36.64
CA ILE A 88 -4.06 11.52 -37.01
C ILE A 88 -4.59 12.52 -38.05
N LEU A 89 -4.52 13.82 -37.75
CA LEU A 89 -5.04 14.87 -38.65
C LEU A 89 -4.25 15.01 -39.96
N LEU A 90 -2.99 14.56 -39.99
CA LEU A 90 -2.16 14.55 -41.20
C LEU A 90 -2.49 13.36 -42.13
N THR A 91 -3.04 12.27 -41.58
CA THR A 91 -3.41 11.05 -42.33
C THR A 91 -4.24 11.34 -43.59
N PRO A 92 -5.34 12.13 -43.56
CA PRO A 92 -6.17 12.40 -44.73
C PRO A 92 -5.48 13.26 -45.79
N PHE A 93 -4.37 13.93 -45.47
CA PHE A 93 -3.58 14.70 -46.43
C PHE A 93 -2.50 13.87 -47.14
N THR A 94 -2.17 12.70 -46.59
CA THR A 94 -1.09 11.81 -47.08
C THR A 94 -1.61 10.55 -47.72
N ASP A 95 -2.71 10.01 -47.20
CA ASP A 95 -3.25 8.71 -47.56
C ASP A 95 -4.35 8.85 -48.63
N ASP A 96 -4.54 7.79 -49.41
CA ASP A 96 -5.61 7.75 -50.41
C ASP A 96 -6.98 7.74 -49.71
N PRO A 97 -7.92 8.64 -50.07
CA PRO A 97 -9.26 8.67 -49.50
C PRO A 97 -9.95 7.31 -49.49
N ALA A 98 -9.70 6.44 -50.48
CA ALA A 98 -10.30 5.11 -50.56
C ALA A 98 -9.84 4.16 -49.43
N ARG A 99 -8.61 4.29 -48.93
CA ARG A 99 -8.10 3.48 -47.79
C ARG A 99 -8.71 3.94 -46.46
N ILE A 100 -8.99 5.22 -46.32
CA ILE A 100 -9.61 5.79 -45.12
C ILE A 100 -11.05 5.28 -44.99
N THR A 101 -11.82 5.32 -46.09
CA THR A 101 -13.19 4.77 -46.12
C THR A 101 -13.22 3.25 -45.97
N GLY A 102 -12.16 2.55 -46.41
CA GLY A 102 -11.97 1.11 -46.22
C GLY A 102 -11.57 0.68 -44.80
N GLY A 103 -11.42 1.61 -43.86
CA GLY A 103 -11.07 1.31 -42.47
C GLY A 103 -9.57 1.14 -42.21
N GLY A 104 -8.71 1.68 -43.08
CA GLY A 104 -7.27 1.65 -42.93
C GLY A 104 -6.78 2.26 -41.60
N PRO A 105 -5.63 1.79 -41.07
CA PRO A 105 -5.02 2.37 -39.88
C PRO A 105 -4.49 3.79 -40.16
N THR A 106 -4.60 4.69 -39.20
CA THR A 106 -4.03 6.05 -39.27
C THR A 106 -2.49 6.02 -39.25
N LEU A 107 -1.82 7.11 -39.67
CA LEU A 107 -0.35 7.18 -39.72
C LEU A 107 0.34 6.79 -38.40
N PRO A 108 -0.07 7.28 -37.21
CA PRO A 108 0.51 6.81 -35.96
C PRO A 108 -0.05 5.47 -35.49
N SER A 109 -1.20 5.02 -36.02
CA SER A 109 -1.82 3.74 -35.68
C SER A 109 -1.96 3.57 -34.15
N ILE A 110 -1.58 2.40 -33.64
CA ILE A 110 -1.66 2.02 -32.23
C ILE A 110 -0.70 2.85 -31.34
N TRP A 111 0.32 3.52 -31.90
CA TRP A 111 1.23 4.37 -31.12
C TRP A 111 0.51 5.48 -30.35
N THR A 112 -0.63 5.95 -30.86
CA THR A 112 -1.48 6.95 -30.21
C THR A 112 -1.98 6.51 -28.82
N ALA A 113 -2.26 5.21 -28.63
CA ALA A 113 -2.65 4.67 -27.34
C ALA A 113 -1.52 4.78 -26.31
N GLY A 114 -0.24 4.80 -26.74
CA GLY A 114 0.90 5.02 -25.86
C GLY A 114 0.89 6.40 -25.22
N ALA A 115 0.50 7.43 -25.98
CA ALA A 115 0.33 8.79 -25.46
C ALA A 115 -0.80 8.85 -24.42
N VAL A 116 -1.93 8.19 -24.71
CA VAL A 116 -3.08 8.14 -23.77
C VAL A 116 -2.74 7.35 -22.51
N LEU A 117 -2.04 6.22 -22.63
CA LEU A 117 -1.54 5.46 -21.48
C LEU A 117 -0.59 6.29 -20.62
N ALA A 118 0.27 7.12 -21.22
CA ALA A 118 1.14 8.01 -20.44
C ALA A 118 0.33 8.99 -19.55
N PHE A 119 -0.80 9.50 -20.06
CA PHE A 119 -1.74 10.31 -19.28
C PHE A 119 -2.43 9.51 -18.18
N ALA A 120 -2.84 8.27 -18.48
CA ALA A 120 -3.45 7.36 -17.50
C ALA A 120 -2.49 7.02 -16.36
N LEU A 121 -1.25 6.63 -16.69
CA LEU A 121 -0.21 6.30 -15.71
C LEU A 121 0.15 7.50 -14.84
N LYS A 122 0.21 8.71 -15.42
CA LYS A 122 0.60 9.88 -14.66
C LYS A 122 -0.54 10.45 -13.82
N GLY A 123 -1.67 10.72 -14.45
CA GLY A 123 -2.77 11.48 -13.88
C GLY A 123 -3.97 10.65 -13.44
N GLY A 124 -3.99 9.35 -13.72
CA GLY A 124 -5.13 8.49 -13.42
C GLY A 124 -6.28 8.63 -14.43
N TRP A 125 -7.49 8.25 -14.03
CA TRP A 125 -8.61 8.08 -14.96
C TRP A 125 -9.11 9.41 -15.56
N ARG A 126 -9.08 10.50 -14.78
CA ARG A 126 -9.53 11.82 -15.25
C ARG A 126 -8.67 12.35 -16.38
N TRP A 127 -7.36 12.18 -16.27
CA TRP A 127 -6.40 12.59 -17.29
C TRP A 127 -6.44 11.65 -18.50
N ALA A 128 -6.63 10.35 -18.27
CA ALA A 128 -6.86 9.39 -19.34
C ALA A 128 -8.10 9.78 -20.17
N ALA A 129 -9.21 10.12 -19.52
CA ALA A 129 -10.45 10.54 -20.18
C ALA A 129 -10.26 11.79 -21.07
N ILE A 130 -9.54 12.80 -20.58
CA ILE A 130 -9.26 14.00 -21.37
C ILE A 130 -8.41 13.67 -22.61
N ALA A 131 -7.35 12.88 -22.43
CA ALA A 131 -6.46 12.50 -23.52
C ALA A 131 -7.17 11.61 -24.55
N SER A 132 -7.95 10.62 -24.10
CA SER A 132 -8.70 9.73 -24.98
C SER A 132 -9.81 10.47 -25.72
N THR A 133 -10.48 11.45 -25.10
CA THR A 133 -11.46 12.31 -25.78
C THR A 133 -10.81 13.16 -26.88
N ALA A 134 -9.61 13.69 -26.66
CA ALA A 134 -8.88 14.43 -27.70
C ALA A 134 -8.53 13.52 -28.91
N VAL A 135 -8.06 12.30 -28.63
CA VAL A 135 -7.78 11.30 -29.68
C VAL A 135 -9.07 10.86 -30.40
N ALA A 136 -10.16 10.67 -29.66
CA ALA A 136 -11.47 10.33 -30.20
C ALA A 136 -11.97 11.41 -31.18
N ALA A 137 -11.90 12.68 -30.77
CA ALA A 137 -12.28 13.81 -31.60
C ALA A 137 -11.42 13.89 -32.86
N ALA A 138 -10.10 13.71 -32.74
CA ALA A 138 -9.20 13.71 -33.90
C ALA A 138 -9.52 12.59 -34.90
N ASN A 139 -9.82 11.37 -34.42
CA ASN A 139 -10.22 10.26 -35.29
C ASN A 139 -11.57 10.52 -35.97
N LEU A 140 -12.53 11.14 -35.28
CA LEU A 140 -13.82 11.45 -35.87
C LEU A 140 -13.71 12.55 -36.95
N ILE A 141 -12.86 13.55 -36.72
CA ILE A 141 -12.55 14.61 -37.71
C ILE A 141 -11.85 14.00 -38.93
N GLU A 142 -10.87 13.13 -38.71
CA GLU A 142 -10.12 12.47 -39.78
C GLU A 142 -11.03 11.68 -40.73
N ARG A 143 -11.99 10.93 -40.17
CA ARG A 143 -12.90 10.10 -40.98
C ARG A 143 -14.08 10.86 -41.59
N GLY A 144 -14.38 12.07 -41.13
CA GLY A 144 -15.44 12.93 -41.66
C GLY A 144 -16.89 12.43 -41.45
N ALA A 145 -17.10 11.14 -41.16
CA ALA A 145 -18.40 10.55 -40.88
C ALA A 145 -18.34 9.53 -39.72
N PRO A 146 -19.32 9.55 -38.79
CA PRO A 146 -19.41 8.58 -37.71
C PRO A 146 -19.88 7.22 -38.24
N THR A 147 -18.97 6.43 -38.79
CA THR A 147 -19.26 5.03 -39.13
C THR A 147 -19.26 4.18 -37.87
N ARG A 148 -20.09 3.13 -37.84
CA ARG A 148 -20.26 2.25 -36.66
C ARG A 148 -18.93 1.68 -36.15
N ASP A 149 -18.06 1.26 -37.07
CA ASP A 149 -16.75 0.71 -36.75
C ASP A 149 -15.82 1.74 -36.09
N THR A 150 -15.79 2.97 -36.61
CA THR A 150 -15.03 4.08 -36.02
C THR A 150 -15.50 4.37 -34.60
N VAL A 151 -16.81 4.51 -34.40
CA VAL A 151 -17.38 4.80 -33.08
C VAL A 151 -17.06 3.67 -32.10
N HIS A 152 -17.17 2.41 -32.53
CA HIS A 152 -16.83 1.26 -31.70
C HIS A 152 -15.35 1.28 -31.28
N ASN A 153 -14.43 1.44 -32.24
CA ASN A 153 -12.98 1.46 -31.97
C ASN A 153 -12.58 2.64 -31.06
N VAL A 154 -13.16 3.81 -31.29
CA VAL A 154 -12.94 4.99 -30.44
C VAL A 154 -13.44 4.75 -29.02
N ILE A 155 -14.64 4.19 -28.87
CA ILE A 155 -15.21 3.86 -27.55
C ILE A 155 -14.37 2.81 -26.83
N LEU A 156 -13.87 1.78 -27.53
CA LEU A 156 -13.02 0.75 -26.94
C LEU A 156 -11.73 1.37 -26.37
N VAL A 157 -11.03 2.20 -27.15
CA VAL A 157 -9.81 2.88 -26.68
C VAL A 157 -10.13 3.83 -25.53
N TRP A 158 -11.26 4.55 -25.60
CA TRP A 158 -11.69 5.48 -24.57
C TRP A 158 -11.97 4.76 -23.24
N LEU A 159 -12.76 3.68 -23.25
CA LEU A 159 -13.08 2.87 -22.08
C LEU A 159 -11.83 2.17 -21.53
N ALA A 160 -11.02 1.54 -22.38
CA ALA A 160 -9.80 0.85 -21.95
C ALA A 160 -8.83 1.80 -21.25
N SER A 161 -8.66 3.01 -21.77
CA SER A 161 -7.77 4.02 -21.19
C SER A 161 -8.25 4.48 -19.82
N ILE A 162 -9.55 4.71 -19.65
CA ILE A 162 -10.16 5.09 -18.37
C ILE A 162 -10.03 3.95 -17.36
N ALA A 163 -10.31 2.71 -17.78
CA ALA A 163 -10.18 1.53 -16.93
C ALA A 163 -8.73 1.34 -16.44
N ILE A 164 -7.74 1.46 -17.33
CA ILE A 164 -6.32 1.41 -16.94
C ILE A 164 -5.99 2.55 -15.97
N GLY A 165 -6.46 3.77 -16.24
CA GLY A 165 -6.27 4.91 -15.34
C GLY A 165 -6.86 4.67 -13.95
N TYR A 166 -8.02 4.03 -13.85
CA TYR A 166 -8.66 3.65 -12.60
C TYR A 166 -7.84 2.57 -11.86
N VAL A 167 -7.41 1.52 -12.54
CA VAL A 167 -6.55 0.47 -11.96
C VAL A 167 -5.26 1.07 -11.39
N VAL A 168 -4.64 2.02 -12.09
CA VAL A 168 -3.46 2.75 -11.60
C VAL A 168 -3.77 3.53 -10.32
N GLU A 169 -4.91 4.23 -10.25
CA GLU A 169 -5.31 4.94 -9.03
C GLU A 169 -5.56 4.00 -7.84
N VAL A 170 -6.23 2.88 -8.07
CA VAL A 170 -6.47 1.85 -7.06
C VAL A 170 -5.15 1.25 -6.57
N ALA A 171 -4.22 0.93 -7.50
CA ALA A 171 -2.91 0.41 -7.15
C ALA A 171 -2.13 1.41 -6.27
N ARG A 172 -2.13 2.70 -6.62
CA ARG A 172 -1.53 3.77 -5.81
C ARG A 172 -2.15 3.89 -4.42
N ALA A 173 -3.47 3.77 -4.32
CA ALA A 173 -4.18 3.84 -3.04
C ALA A 173 -3.82 2.63 -2.14
N SER A 174 -3.69 1.45 -2.75
CA SER A 174 -3.25 0.23 -2.06
C SER A 174 -1.82 0.37 -1.51
N GLU A 175 -0.87 0.85 -2.33
CA GLU A 175 0.51 1.07 -1.90
C GLU A 175 0.62 2.02 -0.70
N ARG A 176 -0.12 3.14 -0.73
CA ARG A 176 -0.11 4.11 0.38
C ARG A 176 -0.68 3.55 1.67
N THR A 177 -1.61 2.60 1.58
CA THR A 177 -2.22 1.96 2.75
C THR A 177 -1.27 0.90 3.30
N LEU A 178 -0.66 0.10 2.43
CA LEU A 178 0.35 -0.89 2.81
C LEU A 178 1.58 -0.23 3.45
N ALA A 179 2.09 0.86 2.87
CA ALA A 179 3.22 1.59 3.43
C ALA A 179 2.93 2.09 4.85
N ARG A 180 1.75 2.67 5.08
CA ARG A 180 1.31 3.10 6.42
C ARG A 180 1.18 1.94 7.40
N ALA A 181 0.65 0.80 6.96
CA ALA A 181 0.56 -0.39 7.81
C ALA A 181 1.95 -0.91 8.21
N LEU A 182 2.90 -0.96 7.28
CA LEU A 182 4.28 -1.37 7.55
C LEU A 182 5.01 -0.39 8.49
N GLU A 183 4.76 0.91 8.37
CA GLU A 183 5.29 1.92 9.31
C GLU A 183 4.75 1.70 10.73
N ILE A 184 3.44 1.44 10.86
CA ILE A 184 2.81 1.16 12.17
C ILE A 184 3.36 -0.15 12.76
N GLU A 185 3.52 -1.19 11.96
CA GLU A 185 4.09 -2.47 12.39
C GLU A 185 5.54 -2.30 12.87
N ALA A 186 6.34 -1.50 12.15
CA ALA A 186 7.72 -1.19 12.55
C ALA A 186 7.77 -0.43 13.89
N ALA A 187 6.92 0.60 14.06
CA ALA A 187 6.83 1.35 15.32
C ALA A 187 6.35 0.49 16.50
N THR A 188 5.44 -0.45 16.24
CA THR A 188 4.92 -1.37 17.26
C THR A 188 5.99 -2.36 17.71
N ARG A 189 6.75 -2.94 16.76
CA ARG A 189 7.90 -3.80 17.06
C ARG A 189 8.98 -3.09 17.86
N GLU A 190 9.23 -1.81 17.57
CA GLU A 190 10.21 -1.02 18.31
C GLU A 190 9.74 -0.77 19.76
N ARG A 191 8.46 -0.46 19.96
CA ARG A 191 7.87 -0.33 21.30
C ARG A 191 7.95 -1.63 22.09
N GLU A 192 7.62 -2.78 21.49
CA GLU A 192 7.74 -4.08 22.16
C GLU A 192 9.17 -4.40 22.56
N ARG A 193 10.14 -4.07 21.71
CA ARG A 193 11.56 -4.25 22.02
C ARG A 193 11.98 -3.38 23.20
N LEU A 194 11.60 -2.10 23.19
CA LEU A 194 11.91 -1.15 24.27
C LEU A 194 11.25 -1.58 25.59
N ALA A 195 9.98 -2.02 25.54
CA ALA A 195 9.27 -2.49 26.71
C ALA A 195 9.94 -3.74 27.32
N ARG A 196 10.40 -4.68 26.49
CA ARG A 196 11.11 -5.88 26.94
C ARG A 196 12.45 -5.53 27.58
N ASP A 197 13.23 -4.65 26.97
CA ASP A 197 14.53 -4.19 27.50
C ASP A 197 14.37 -3.47 28.85
N ILE A 198 13.38 -2.59 28.97
CA ILE A 198 13.05 -1.90 30.23
C ILE A 198 12.61 -2.91 31.30
N HIS A 199 11.74 -3.86 30.94
CA HIS A 199 11.24 -4.86 31.88
C HIS A 199 12.35 -5.77 32.39
N ASP A 200 13.15 -6.35 31.49
CA ASP A 200 14.27 -7.22 31.84
C ASP A 200 15.33 -6.46 32.65
N GLY A 201 15.63 -5.21 32.28
CA GLY A 201 16.55 -4.34 33.01
C GLY A 201 16.11 -4.06 34.45
N VAL A 202 14.82 -3.75 34.67
CA VAL A 202 14.27 -3.54 36.02
C VAL A 202 14.32 -4.83 36.84
N LEU A 203 13.92 -5.96 36.26
CA LEU A 203 14.00 -7.26 36.93
C LEU A 203 15.46 -7.61 37.29
N GLN A 204 16.41 -7.35 36.40
CA GLN A 204 17.84 -7.60 36.64
C GLN A 204 18.39 -6.77 37.80
N VAL A 205 18.00 -5.49 37.90
CA VAL A 205 18.42 -4.61 39.00
C VAL A 205 17.82 -5.08 40.33
N LEU A 206 16.53 -5.42 40.36
CA LEU A 206 15.87 -5.92 41.58
C LEU A 206 16.52 -7.22 42.09
N ALA A 207 16.77 -8.18 41.20
CA ALA A 207 17.45 -9.42 41.53
C ALA A 207 18.90 -9.17 42.04
N MET A 208 19.59 -8.17 41.46
CA MET A 208 20.92 -7.79 41.93
C MET A 208 20.89 -7.18 43.33
N VAL A 209 19.92 -6.30 43.63
CA VAL A 209 19.71 -5.71 44.95
C VAL A 209 19.38 -6.78 45.99
N GLN A 210 18.48 -7.71 45.66
CA GLN A 210 18.13 -8.83 46.53
C GLN A 210 19.38 -9.66 46.90
N ARG A 211 20.17 -10.06 45.89
CA ARG A 211 21.38 -10.87 46.11
C ARG A 211 22.43 -10.11 46.92
N ARG A 212 22.64 -8.82 46.64
CA ARG A 212 23.65 -8.01 47.33
C ARG A 212 23.24 -7.69 48.77
N GLY A 213 21.96 -7.40 49.01
CA GLY A 213 21.39 -7.16 50.34
C GLY A 213 21.53 -8.36 51.26
N ALA A 214 21.28 -9.57 50.77
CA ALA A 214 21.47 -10.80 51.52
C ALA A 214 22.93 -11.07 51.93
N VAL A 215 23.89 -10.64 51.10
CA VAL A 215 25.33 -10.80 51.38
C VAL A 215 25.85 -9.79 52.39
N ILE A 216 25.37 -8.54 52.36
CA ILE A 216 25.83 -7.46 53.25
C ILE A 216 25.25 -7.63 54.67
N GLY A 217 24.00 -8.08 54.80
CA GLY A 217 23.33 -8.26 56.09
C GLY A 217 22.82 -6.96 56.72
N GLY A 218 22.15 -7.08 57.88
CA GLY A 218 21.58 -5.93 58.61
C GLY A 218 20.37 -5.30 57.89
N GLU A 219 20.22 -3.98 57.96
CA GLU A 219 19.15 -3.24 57.27
C GLU A 219 19.15 -3.47 55.74
N ALA A 220 20.32 -3.73 55.14
CA ALA A 220 20.43 -4.02 53.72
C ALA A 220 19.79 -5.37 53.33
N ALA A 221 19.70 -6.33 54.25
CA ALA A 221 19.01 -7.60 54.00
C ALA A 221 17.48 -7.40 53.93
N GLU A 222 16.94 -6.49 54.74
CA GLU A 222 15.51 -6.16 54.72
C GLU A 222 15.13 -5.42 53.43
N LEU A 223 15.96 -4.48 52.96
CA LEU A 223 15.81 -3.85 51.64
C LEU A 223 15.88 -4.87 50.50
N GLY A 224 16.79 -5.85 50.59
CA GLY A 224 16.88 -6.94 49.62
C GLY A 224 15.62 -7.83 49.58
N ARG A 225 15.01 -8.11 50.74
CA ARG A 225 13.74 -8.85 50.83
C ARG A 225 12.60 -8.09 50.14
N LEU A 226 12.45 -6.80 50.43
CA LEU A 226 11.44 -5.94 49.80
C LEU A 226 11.63 -5.85 48.28
N ALA A 227 12.88 -5.79 47.80
CA ALA A 227 13.17 -5.79 46.36
C ALA A 227 12.71 -7.09 45.67
N GLY A 228 12.90 -8.25 46.33
CA GLY A 228 12.42 -9.54 45.83
C GLY A 228 10.89 -9.65 45.79
N GLU A 229 10.20 -9.09 46.78
CA GLU A 229 8.73 -9.02 46.78
C GLU A 229 8.21 -8.15 45.62
N GLN A 230 8.87 -7.02 45.33
CA GLN A 230 8.54 -6.17 44.18
C GLN A 230 8.82 -6.85 42.83
N GLU A 231 9.88 -7.64 42.72
CA GLU A 231 10.17 -8.43 41.51
C GLU A 231 9.05 -9.44 41.22
N VAL A 232 8.62 -10.17 42.25
CA VAL A 232 7.52 -11.14 42.14
C VAL A 232 6.21 -10.43 41.78
N ALA A 233 5.89 -9.31 42.42
CA ALA A 233 4.71 -8.51 42.10
C ALA A 233 4.73 -8.00 40.64
N LEU A 234 5.89 -7.55 40.13
CA LEU A 234 6.03 -7.07 38.76
C LEU A 234 5.89 -8.20 37.73
N ARG A 235 6.44 -9.41 37.99
CA ARG A 235 6.25 -10.57 37.11
C ARG A 235 4.79 -11.01 37.03
N MET A 236 4.07 -10.95 38.15
CA MET A 236 2.63 -11.23 38.20
C MET A 236 1.84 -10.20 37.38
N LEU A 237 2.19 -8.91 37.48
CA LEU A 237 1.56 -7.84 36.70
C LEU A 237 1.79 -8.01 35.19
N VAL A 238 3.02 -8.33 34.78
CA VAL A 238 3.40 -8.45 33.36
C VAL A 238 2.87 -9.74 32.72
N SER A 239 2.68 -10.81 33.50
CA SER A 239 2.13 -12.08 33.01
C SER A 239 0.60 -12.06 32.81
N GLY A 240 -0.07 -10.93 33.08
CA GLY A 240 -1.46 -10.70 32.66
C GLY A 240 -2.54 -11.35 33.52
N GLY A 241 -2.34 -11.49 34.84
CA GLY A 241 -3.36 -12.06 35.73
C GLY A 241 -3.41 -11.39 37.09
N LEU A 242 -4.44 -10.55 37.27
CA LEU A 242 -5.04 -10.12 38.54
C LEU A 242 -4.09 -9.90 39.73
N LEU A 243 -3.85 -8.64 40.04
CA LEU A 243 -3.16 -8.20 41.26
C LEU A 243 -3.81 -8.80 42.53
N PRO A 244 -3.06 -9.52 43.37
CA PRO A 244 -3.43 -9.68 44.77
C PRO A 244 -3.25 -8.32 45.43
N VAL A 245 -4.33 -7.74 45.94
CA VAL A 245 -4.26 -6.58 46.84
C VAL A 245 -3.39 -6.98 48.02
N SER A 246 -2.24 -6.33 48.16
CA SER A 246 -1.34 -6.51 49.30
C SER A 246 -2.09 -6.19 50.59
N ARG A 247 -2.33 -7.20 51.42
CA ARG A 247 -2.76 -7.00 52.81
C ARG A 247 -1.58 -6.49 53.62
N THR A 248 -1.31 -5.19 53.55
CA THR A 248 -0.56 -4.49 54.60
C THR A 248 -1.55 -4.06 55.68
N ALA A 249 -1.49 -4.77 56.80
CA ALA A 249 -1.87 -4.37 58.15
C ALA A 249 -2.99 -3.31 58.30
N LEU A 250 -4.20 -3.75 58.61
CA LEU A 250 -5.06 -3.00 59.53
C LEU A 250 -5.35 -3.91 60.71
N GLU A 251 -4.78 -3.52 61.85
CA GLU A 251 -5.00 -4.10 63.15
C GLU A 251 -6.50 -4.14 63.47
N ALA A 252 -6.88 -5.18 64.19
CA ALA A 252 -8.20 -5.38 64.75
C ALA A 252 -8.60 -4.21 65.67
N GLY A 253 -9.66 -3.50 65.29
CA GLY A 253 -10.44 -2.65 66.17
C GLY A 253 -11.91 -3.10 66.13
N PRO A 254 -12.55 -3.43 67.26
CA PRO A 254 -13.92 -3.93 67.26
C PRO A 254 -14.91 -2.77 67.12
N GLY A 255 -15.76 -2.84 66.09
CA GLY A 255 -17.01 -2.10 66.04
C GLY A 255 -17.22 -1.28 64.77
N THR A 256 -17.86 -1.87 63.76
CA THR A 256 -18.83 -1.15 62.90
C THR A 256 -19.84 -2.19 62.34
N PRO A 257 -21.16 -1.89 62.30
CA PRO A 257 -22.20 -2.89 62.06
C PRO A 257 -22.29 -3.33 60.61
N CYS A 258 -22.72 -4.58 60.42
CA CYS A 258 -23.11 -5.15 59.13
C CYS A 258 -24.15 -4.28 58.42
N ASP A 259 -23.84 -3.86 57.20
CA ASP A 259 -24.82 -3.34 56.25
C ASP A 259 -25.30 -4.50 55.38
N ASP A 260 -26.50 -4.99 55.67
CA ASP A 260 -27.23 -6.00 54.90
C ASP A 260 -27.68 -5.40 53.56
N GLY A 261 -26.74 -5.30 52.62
CA GLY A 261 -27.01 -5.05 51.21
C GLY A 261 -27.01 -6.36 50.42
N ALA A 262 -28.02 -7.21 50.63
CA ALA A 262 -28.23 -8.44 49.89
C ALA A 262 -28.46 -8.16 48.40
N VAL A 263 -27.38 -8.25 47.60
CA VAL A 263 -27.45 -8.49 46.16
C VAL A 263 -27.90 -9.95 45.99
N PRO A 264 -28.94 -10.26 45.20
CA PRO A 264 -29.39 -11.64 45.04
C PRO A 264 -28.27 -12.49 44.41
N PRO A 265 -28.13 -13.78 44.79
CA PRO A 265 -27.12 -14.65 44.19
C PRO A 265 -27.46 -14.84 42.71
N ASP A 266 -26.52 -14.46 41.85
CA ASP A 266 -26.58 -14.75 40.42
C ASP A 266 -26.38 -16.27 40.26
N ASP A 267 -27.44 -16.99 39.94
CA ASP A 267 -27.52 -18.46 39.78
C ASP A 267 -26.80 -18.94 38.49
N GLY A 268 -25.67 -18.30 38.17
CA GLY A 268 -24.81 -18.59 37.04
C GLY A 268 -23.61 -19.46 37.41
N PRO A 269 -23.02 -20.19 36.45
CA PRO A 269 -21.83 -21.00 36.71
C PRO A 269 -20.66 -20.15 37.20
N LEU A 270 -20.18 -20.43 38.41
CA LEU A 270 -19.05 -19.71 39.03
C LEU A 270 -17.72 -20.25 38.50
N ASP A 271 -16.82 -19.37 38.06
CA ASP A 271 -15.49 -19.80 37.59
C ASP A 271 -14.60 -20.18 38.78
N LEU A 272 -14.11 -21.42 38.80
CA LEU A 272 -13.17 -21.94 39.81
C LEU A 272 -11.93 -21.05 39.95
N ARG A 273 -11.51 -20.40 38.86
CA ARG A 273 -10.36 -19.49 38.83
C ARG A 273 -10.53 -18.31 39.78
N ALA A 274 -11.72 -17.71 39.80
CA ALA A 274 -12.04 -16.59 40.67
C ALA A 274 -12.05 -17.00 42.16
N LEU A 275 -12.37 -18.26 42.46
CA LEU A 275 -12.38 -18.81 43.83
C LEU A 275 -10.98 -19.17 44.34
N LEU A 276 -10.07 -19.58 43.45
CA LEU A 276 -8.71 -20.01 43.82
C LEU A 276 -7.68 -18.87 43.75
N ALA A 277 -7.93 -17.84 42.93
CA ALA A 277 -7.07 -16.66 42.82
C ALA A 277 -6.71 -16.00 44.17
N PRO A 278 -7.63 -15.88 45.17
CA PRO A 278 -7.30 -15.32 46.48
C PRO A 278 -6.29 -16.13 47.31
N TYR A 279 -6.07 -17.39 46.97
CA TYR A 279 -5.17 -18.30 47.70
C TYR A 279 -3.78 -18.42 47.05
N ALA A 280 -3.56 -17.79 45.89
CA ALA A 280 -2.24 -17.70 45.28
C ALA A 280 -1.36 -16.71 46.04
N GLY A 281 -0.12 -17.09 46.35
CA GLY A 281 0.78 -16.27 47.15
C GLY A 281 2.22 -16.76 47.15
N ALA A 282 3.08 -16.16 47.98
CA ALA A 282 4.53 -16.39 47.95
C ALA A 282 4.99 -17.85 48.15
N ARG A 283 4.13 -18.73 48.67
CA ARG A 283 4.39 -20.18 48.85
C ARG A 283 3.50 -21.08 47.98
N VAL A 284 2.52 -20.52 47.26
CA VAL A 284 1.50 -21.29 46.55
C VAL A 284 1.34 -20.72 45.14
N SER A 285 1.76 -21.50 44.14
CA SER A 285 1.62 -21.17 42.73
C SER A 285 0.35 -21.81 42.16
N LEU A 286 -0.54 -21.00 41.59
CA LEU A 286 -1.74 -21.45 40.90
C LEU A 286 -1.49 -21.40 39.38
N ALA A 287 -1.58 -22.54 38.70
CA ALA A 287 -1.51 -22.63 37.24
C ALA A 287 -2.92 -22.80 36.68
N GLU A 288 -3.45 -21.75 36.05
CA GLU A 288 -4.82 -21.74 35.52
C GLU A 288 -4.86 -22.18 34.04
N PRO A 289 -5.87 -22.95 33.62
CA PRO A 289 -6.13 -23.22 32.21
C PRO A 289 -6.62 -21.97 31.46
N GLY A 290 -6.36 -21.90 30.15
CA GLY A 290 -6.71 -20.74 29.31
C GLY A 290 -8.21 -20.51 29.08
N ALA A 291 -9.07 -21.41 29.58
CA ALA A 291 -10.53 -21.33 29.48
C ALA A 291 -11.16 -21.36 30.90
N PRO A 292 -12.30 -20.68 31.12
CA PRO A 292 -13.00 -20.69 32.40
C PRO A 292 -13.43 -22.11 32.78
N VAL A 293 -13.35 -22.44 34.07
CA VAL A 293 -13.74 -23.75 34.60
C VAL A 293 -15.02 -23.56 35.41
N PRO A 294 -16.20 -23.73 34.79
CA PRO A 294 -17.47 -23.47 35.46
C PRO A 294 -17.74 -24.55 36.51
N LEU A 295 -18.06 -24.11 37.73
CA LEU A 295 -18.66 -24.95 38.75
C LEU A 295 -20.19 -24.80 38.76
N PRO A 296 -20.94 -25.88 39.03
CA PRO A 296 -22.37 -25.80 39.26
C PRO A 296 -22.66 -24.97 40.51
N PRO A 297 -23.79 -24.23 40.54
CA PRO A 297 -24.20 -23.45 41.71
C PRO A 297 -24.40 -24.39 42.92
N ALA A 298 -24.04 -23.88 44.11
CA ALA A 298 -24.03 -24.62 45.37
C ALA A 298 -25.40 -24.66 46.04
#